data_AF-A0A0A9YZT2-F1
#
_entry.id   AF-A0A0A9YZT2-F1
#
_cell.length_a   1.000
_cell.length_b   1.000
_cell.length_c   1.000
_cell.angle_alpha   90.00
_cell.angle_beta   90.00
_cell.angle_gamma   90.00
#
_symmetry.space_group_name_H-M   'P 1'
#
loop_
_entity.id
_entity.type
_entity.pdbx_description
1 polymer ?
#
loop_
_entity_poly.entity_id
_entity_poly.type
_entity_poly.pdbx_seq_one_letter_code
_entity_poly.pdbx_strand_id
1 'polypeptide(L)'
;MYVRRKERGLSSAVIYGFQKAKYEILLVMDADLQHNPIYIPDLIRPILDKRAEFVIGSRFVEGGAIVDWAVHRQLISKCATLLAAPLASVSDPMSGFFCLTRTVLQRGLSRLNPVGYKIGLELLVRCRCYPVVEVPIVFQDRVMGESKLTLKQNLLYLQHILTLYRDYRPMIFLGFVACVVGAG
;
A
#
# COMPACT_ATOMS: atom_id res chain seq x y z
N MET A 1 5.20 15.32 17.30
CA MET A 1 4.01 14.45 17.23
C MET A 1 2.81 15.31 16.88
N TYR A 2 2.00 14.91 15.90
CA TYR A 2 0.77 15.63 15.51
C TYR A 2 -0.47 14.83 15.94
N VAL A 3 -1.48 15.50 16.47
CA VAL A 3 -2.73 14.86 16.95
C VAL A 3 -3.91 15.37 16.14
N ARG A 4 -4.68 14.45 15.52
CA ARG A 4 -5.89 14.74 14.75
C ARG A 4 -7.13 14.36 15.57
N ARG A 5 -8.00 15.33 15.87
CA ARG A 5 -9.18 15.11 16.73
C ARG A 5 -10.47 14.79 15.97
N LYS A 6 -10.61 15.28 14.73
CA LYS A 6 -11.87 15.18 13.95
C LYS A 6 -11.85 14.06 12.91
N GLU A 7 -10.73 13.87 12.23
CA GLU A 7 -10.59 12.88 11.17
C GLU A 7 -9.94 11.60 11.68
N ARG A 8 -10.44 10.45 11.23
CA ARG A 8 -9.93 9.11 11.57
C ARG A 8 -9.60 8.33 10.30
N GLY A 9 -8.72 7.33 10.42
CA GLY A 9 -8.32 6.45 9.31
C GLY A 9 -6.82 6.47 9.03
N LEU A 10 -6.29 5.32 8.62
CA LEU A 10 -4.86 5.12 8.38
C LEU A 10 -4.38 5.95 7.19
N SER A 11 -5.03 5.80 6.04
CA SER A 11 -4.66 6.53 4.82
C SER A 11 -4.68 8.04 5.01
N SER A 12 -5.71 8.57 5.69
CA SER A 12 -5.82 10.00 5.98
C SER A 12 -4.74 10.48 6.96
N ALA A 13 -4.29 9.63 7.88
CA ALA A 13 -3.19 9.94 8.80
C ALA A 13 -1.85 10.01 8.08
N VAL A 14 -1.60 9.08 7.15
CA VAL A 14 -0.37 9.07 6.33
C VAL A 14 -0.30 10.33 5.45
N ILE A 15 -1.38 10.68 4.75
CA ILE A 15 -1.42 11.90 3.92
C ILE A 15 -1.16 13.15 4.77
N TYR A 16 -1.82 13.25 5.93
CA TYR A 16 -1.58 14.35 6.86
C TYR A 16 -0.12 14.42 7.30
N GLY A 17 0.48 13.27 7.64
CA GLY A 17 1.90 13.18 7.98
C GLY A 17 2.81 13.67 6.86
N PHE A 18 2.56 13.25 5.62
CA PHE A 18 3.32 13.68 4.45
C PHE A 18 3.19 15.19 4.16
N GLN A 19 2.02 15.77 4.37
CA GLN A 19 1.82 17.22 4.26
C GLN A 19 2.60 18.01 5.33
N LYS A 20 2.86 17.41 6.49
CA LYS A 20 3.62 18.03 7.58
C LYS A 20 5.11 17.70 7.58
N ALA A 21 5.52 16.65 6.88
CA ALA A 21 6.93 16.29 6.74
C ALA A 21 7.71 17.44 6.11
N LYS A 22 8.97 17.65 6.53
CA LYS A 22 9.83 18.74 6.03
C LYS A 22 10.73 18.32 4.88
N TYR A 23 11.07 17.04 4.81
CA TYR A 23 12.06 16.51 3.88
C TYR A 23 11.41 16.01 2.58
N GLU A 24 12.26 15.78 1.57
CA GLU A 24 11.85 15.31 0.24
C GLU A 24 11.49 13.83 0.24
N ILE A 25 12.25 13.00 0.94
CA ILE A 25 11.95 11.56 1.04
C ILE A 25 10.93 11.36 2.16
N LEU A 26 9.81 10.76 1.79
CA LEU A 26 8.67 10.47 2.64
C LEU A 26 8.63 8.96 2.87
N LEU A 27 8.68 8.52 4.12
CA LEU A 27 8.65 7.11 4.50
C LEU A 27 7.47 6.83 5.41
N VAL A 28 6.84 5.67 5.21
CA VAL A 28 5.76 5.15 6.05
C VAL A 28 6.21 3.81 6.60
N MET A 29 5.96 3.60 7.89
CA MET A 29 6.08 2.31 8.56
C MET A 29 5.05 2.22 9.67
N ASP A 30 4.62 1.00 10.00
CA ASP A 30 3.75 0.78 11.16
C ASP A 30 4.55 0.92 12.46
N ALA A 31 3.89 1.39 13.53
CA ALA A 31 4.50 1.62 14.84
C ALA A 31 4.44 0.38 15.77
N ASP A 32 4.06 -0.79 15.24
CA ASP A 32 3.83 -2.03 15.98
C ASP A 32 5.02 -2.99 15.96
N LEU A 33 6.19 -2.50 15.54
CA LEU A 33 7.46 -3.23 15.41
C LEU A 33 7.43 -4.41 14.43
N GLN A 34 6.34 -4.62 13.67
CA GLN A 34 6.31 -5.66 12.62
C GLN A 34 7.25 -5.32 11.46
N HIS A 35 7.46 -4.02 11.23
CA HIS A 35 8.43 -3.51 10.28
C HIS A 35 9.71 -3.13 11.03
N ASN A 36 10.77 -3.91 10.82
CA ASN A 36 12.06 -3.63 11.46
C ASN A 36 12.69 -2.36 10.84
N PRO A 37 13.00 -1.32 11.64
CA PRO A 37 13.66 -0.11 11.16
C PRO A 37 15.01 -0.35 10.46
N ILE A 38 15.63 -1.52 10.67
CA ILE A 38 16.89 -1.90 10.03
C ILE A 38 16.82 -1.84 8.49
N TYR A 39 15.65 -2.02 7.90
CA TYR A 39 15.45 -1.95 6.44
C TYR A 39 15.29 -0.52 5.91
N ILE A 40 15.16 0.49 6.77
CA ILE A 40 14.98 1.89 6.33
C ILE A 40 16.09 2.36 5.37
N PRO A 41 17.39 2.11 5.64
CA PRO A 41 18.46 2.46 4.71
C PRO A 41 18.26 1.82 3.34
N ASP A 42 17.85 0.56 3.29
CA ASP A 42 17.62 -0.18 2.04
C ASP A 42 16.42 0.38 1.26
N LEU A 43 15.36 0.83 1.94
CA LEU A 43 14.23 1.50 1.30
C LEU A 43 14.65 2.85 0.70
N ILE A 44 15.45 3.64 1.42
CA ILE A 44 15.81 5.00 1.01
C ILE A 44 16.89 4.99 -0.09
N ARG A 45 17.78 3.99 -0.09
CA ARG A 45 18.95 3.95 -0.97
C ARG A 45 18.61 4.00 -2.48
N PRO A 46 17.62 3.25 -3.02
CA PRO A 46 17.24 3.35 -4.42
C PRO A 46 16.75 4.74 -4.84
N ILE A 47 16.12 5.50 -3.93
CA ILE A 47 15.72 6.89 -4.19
C ILE A 47 16.96 7.79 -4.24
N LEU A 48 17.87 7.65 -3.27
CA LEU A 48 19.12 8.44 -3.23
C LEU A 48 19.99 8.18 -4.46
N ASP A 49 20.05 6.93 -4.92
CA ASP A 49 20.78 6.52 -6.13
C ASP A 49 20.04 6.90 -7.43
N LYS A 50 18.86 7.55 -7.35
CA LYS A 50 18.00 7.91 -8.50
C LYS A 50 17.56 6.71 -9.35
N ARG A 51 17.43 5.53 -8.75
CA ARG A 51 16.97 4.29 -9.40
C ARG A 51 15.48 4.02 -9.20
N ALA A 52 14.83 4.71 -8.27
CA ALA A 52 13.43 4.53 -7.95
C ALA A 52 12.76 5.86 -7.56
N GLU A 53 11.48 5.97 -7.87
CA GLU A 53 10.60 7.03 -7.40
C GLU A 53 9.71 6.58 -6.23
N PHE A 54 9.49 5.27 -6.14
CA PHE A 54 8.74 4.62 -5.08
C PHE A 54 9.45 3.31 -4.75
N VAL A 55 9.64 3.05 -3.46
CA VAL A 55 10.28 1.82 -2.97
C VAL A 55 9.37 1.19 -1.95
N ILE A 56 9.16 -0.12 -2.05
CA ILE A 56 8.31 -0.88 -1.14
C ILE A 56 9.10 -2.01 -0.49
N GLY A 57 8.96 -2.15 0.83
CA GLY A 57 9.41 -3.33 1.54
C GLY A 57 8.47 -4.48 1.18
N SER A 58 9.00 -5.50 0.50
CA SER A 58 8.23 -6.60 -0.06
C SER A 58 8.54 -7.92 0.65
N ARG A 59 7.47 -8.63 0.99
CA ARG A 59 7.53 -9.96 1.62
C ARG A 59 7.63 -11.09 0.60
N PHE A 60 7.43 -10.79 -0.69
CA PHE A 60 7.23 -11.78 -1.75
C PHE A 60 8.34 -11.82 -2.79
N VAL A 61 9.32 -10.91 -2.72
CA VAL A 61 10.56 -10.98 -3.52
C VAL A 61 11.59 -11.91 -2.88
N GLU A 62 12.62 -12.30 -3.64
CA GLU A 62 13.73 -13.10 -3.13
C GLU A 62 14.40 -12.43 -1.92
N GLY A 63 14.56 -13.18 -0.82
CA GLY A 63 15.03 -12.67 0.47
C GLY A 63 13.94 -12.11 1.38
N GLY A 64 12.73 -11.86 0.86
CA GLY A 64 11.56 -11.49 1.65
C GLY A 64 10.91 -12.70 2.33
N ALA A 65 10.33 -12.49 3.51
CA ALA A 65 9.70 -13.59 4.24
C ALA A 65 8.54 -13.11 5.12
N ILE A 66 7.61 -14.04 5.37
CA ILE A 66 6.55 -13.90 6.37
C ILE A 66 6.80 -14.98 7.43
N VAL A 67 6.92 -14.55 8.68
CA VAL A 67 7.20 -15.45 9.81
C VAL A 67 5.98 -15.46 10.74
N ASP A 68 5.60 -16.64 11.21
CA ASP A 68 4.53 -16.88 12.20
C ASP A 68 3.11 -16.45 11.80
N TRP A 69 2.81 -16.35 10.51
CA TRP A 69 1.43 -16.10 10.05
C TRP A 69 0.58 -17.36 9.97
N ALA A 70 -0.60 -17.32 10.58
CA ALA A 70 -1.63 -18.31 10.36
C ALA A 70 -2.01 -18.44 8.87
N VAL A 71 -2.21 -19.68 8.39
CA VAL A 71 -2.45 -20.00 6.97
C VAL A 71 -3.62 -19.23 6.36
N HIS A 72 -4.73 -19.07 7.10
CA HIS A 72 -5.89 -18.32 6.63
C HIS A 72 -5.54 -16.85 6.31
N ARG A 73 -4.65 -16.24 7.10
CA ARG A 73 -4.21 -14.85 6.94
C ARG A 73 -3.31 -14.71 5.71
N GLN A 74 -2.46 -15.71 5.46
CA GLN A 74 -1.67 -15.78 4.23
C GLN A 74 -2.59 -15.89 2.99
N LEU A 75 -3.62 -16.74 3.03
CA LEU A 75 -4.56 -16.89 1.92
C LEU A 75 -5.30 -15.59 1.62
N ILE A 76 -5.85 -14.93 2.65
CA ILE A 76 -6.52 -13.63 2.50
C ILE A 76 -5.57 -12.59 1.89
N SER A 77 -4.32 -12.54 2.34
CA SER A 77 -3.33 -11.61 1.79
C SER A 77 -2.97 -11.93 0.34
N LYS A 78 -2.86 -13.22 -0.02
CA LYS A 78 -2.62 -13.64 -1.41
C LYS A 78 -3.79 -13.25 -2.31
N CYS A 79 -5.03 -13.53 -1.90
CA CYS A 79 -6.23 -13.10 -2.62
C CYS A 79 -6.27 -11.58 -2.81
N ALA A 80 -6.00 -10.81 -1.76
CA ALA A 80 -5.96 -9.36 -1.86
C ALA A 80 -4.87 -8.90 -2.86
N THR A 81 -3.68 -9.49 -2.80
CA THR A 81 -2.57 -9.18 -3.70
C THR A 81 -2.92 -9.49 -5.16
N LEU A 82 -3.54 -10.63 -5.43
CA LEU A 82 -4.00 -11.01 -6.78
C LEU A 82 -5.01 -10.00 -7.35
N LEU A 83 -5.94 -9.52 -6.54
CA LEU A 83 -6.91 -8.50 -6.96
C LEU A 83 -6.24 -7.17 -7.34
N ALA A 84 -5.12 -6.84 -6.71
CA ALA A 84 -4.36 -5.62 -6.97
C ALA A 84 -3.35 -5.77 -8.11
N ALA A 85 -2.97 -6.99 -8.52
CA ALA A 85 -1.89 -7.23 -9.47
C ALA A 85 -2.05 -6.51 -10.83
N PRO A 86 -3.24 -6.41 -11.46
CA PRO A 86 -3.40 -5.64 -12.69
C PRO A 86 -3.22 -4.12 -12.52
N LEU A 87 -3.31 -3.62 -11.30
CA LEU A 87 -3.17 -2.20 -10.95
C LEU A 87 -1.75 -1.85 -10.49
N ALA A 88 -1.01 -2.82 -9.95
CA ALA A 88 0.29 -2.59 -9.32
C ALA A 88 1.43 -3.25 -10.10
N SER A 89 2.56 -2.54 -10.24
CA SER A 89 3.78 -3.06 -10.86
C SER A 89 4.73 -3.74 -9.85
N VAL A 90 4.20 -4.24 -8.74
CA VAL A 90 4.98 -4.83 -7.63
C VAL A 90 4.32 -6.12 -7.14
N SER A 91 5.14 -7.02 -6.58
CA SER A 91 4.67 -8.28 -6.01
C SER A 91 3.95 -8.11 -4.68
N ASP A 92 4.28 -7.10 -3.87
CA ASP A 92 3.65 -6.84 -2.57
C ASP A 92 2.97 -5.46 -2.45
N PRO A 93 1.90 -5.19 -3.23
CA PRO A 93 1.18 -3.91 -3.19
C PRO A 93 0.46 -3.64 -1.85
N MET A 94 0.42 -4.63 -0.97
CA MET A 94 -0.33 -4.59 0.28
C MET A 94 0.53 -4.13 1.46
N SER A 95 1.84 -4.02 1.27
CA SER A 95 2.80 -3.62 2.29
C SER A 95 2.54 -2.20 2.78
N GLY A 96 2.66 -2.02 4.10
CA GLY A 96 2.57 -0.72 4.77
C GLY A 96 3.92 -0.01 4.90
N PHE A 97 5.00 -0.63 4.42
CA PHE A 97 6.35 -0.12 4.55
C PHE A 97 6.90 0.26 3.18
N PHE A 98 6.92 1.57 2.93
CA PHE A 98 7.35 2.11 1.65
C PHE A 98 7.89 3.52 1.82
N CYS A 99 8.62 3.99 0.82
CA CYS A 99 9.00 5.38 0.70
C CYS A 99 8.84 5.89 -0.73
N LEU A 100 8.70 7.21 -0.86
CA LEU A 100 8.58 7.94 -2.11
C LEU A 100 9.09 9.36 -1.92
N THR A 101 9.28 10.09 -3.02
CA THR A 101 9.59 11.52 -2.93
C THR A 101 8.33 12.37 -2.82
N ARG A 102 8.45 13.56 -2.24
CA ARG A 102 7.37 14.55 -2.22
C ARG A 102 6.97 14.96 -3.63
N THR A 103 7.93 15.06 -4.53
CA THR A 103 7.67 15.33 -5.95
C THR A 103 6.72 14.29 -6.55
N VAL A 104 6.94 13.00 -6.26
CA VAL A 104 6.06 11.91 -6.69
C VAL A 104 4.67 12.02 -6.07
N LEU A 105 4.59 12.30 -4.77
CA LEU A 105 3.31 12.52 -4.08
C LEU A 105 2.48 13.63 -4.75
N GLN A 106 3.12 14.75 -5.11
CA GLN A 106 2.43 15.90 -5.70
C GLN A 106 1.77 15.58 -7.05
N ARG A 107 2.29 14.64 -7.83
CA ARG A 107 1.70 14.23 -9.13
C ARG A 107 0.28 13.66 -9.01
N GLY A 108 -0.02 13.04 -7.87
CA GLY A 108 -1.29 12.34 -7.61
C GLY A 108 -2.11 12.92 -6.46
N LEU A 109 -1.59 13.90 -5.71
CA LEU A 109 -2.19 14.38 -4.46
C LEU A 109 -3.66 14.79 -4.59
N SER A 110 -4.02 15.51 -5.64
CA SER A 110 -5.40 15.97 -5.89
C SER A 110 -6.37 14.84 -6.26
N ARG A 111 -5.84 13.68 -6.68
CA ARG A 111 -6.63 12.51 -7.06
C ARG A 111 -6.74 11.51 -5.93
N LEU A 112 -5.99 11.66 -4.83
CA LEU A 112 -6.00 10.70 -3.72
C LEU A 112 -7.39 10.62 -3.11
N ASN A 113 -7.86 9.39 -2.95
CA ASN A 113 -9.07 9.04 -2.25
C ASN A 113 -8.68 8.16 -1.05
N PRO A 114 -8.42 8.74 0.13
CA PRO A 114 -7.87 8.03 1.29
C PRO A 114 -8.88 7.08 1.98
N VAL A 115 -9.78 6.46 1.24
CA VAL A 115 -10.70 5.45 1.76
C VAL A 115 -9.92 4.19 2.11
N GLY A 116 -10.18 3.64 3.30
CA GLY A 116 -9.59 2.39 3.75
C GLY A 116 -8.19 2.54 4.36
N TYR A 117 -7.36 1.53 4.13
CA TYR A 117 -6.11 1.32 4.87
C TYR A 117 -4.90 0.97 3.96
N LYS A 118 -5.08 0.93 2.63
CA LYS A 118 -4.05 0.52 1.67
C LYS A 118 -3.51 1.72 0.89
N ILE A 119 -2.98 2.70 1.62
CA ILE A 119 -2.47 3.96 1.06
C ILE A 119 -1.24 3.76 0.15
N GLY A 120 -0.43 2.73 0.36
CA GLY A 120 0.71 2.41 -0.52
C GLY A 120 0.26 2.13 -1.96
N LEU A 121 -0.72 1.24 -2.13
CA LEU A 121 -1.34 0.95 -3.43
C LEU A 121 -1.99 2.19 -4.05
N GLU A 122 -2.72 2.97 -3.25
CA GLU A 122 -3.36 4.20 -3.71
C GLU A 122 -2.34 5.19 -4.27
N LEU A 123 -1.22 5.40 -3.57
CA LEU A 123 -0.14 6.26 -4.02
C LEU A 123 0.54 5.70 -5.27
N LEU A 124 0.89 4.41 -5.26
CA LEU A 124 1.50 3.72 -6.40
C LEU A 124 0.73 3.97 -7.70
N VAL A 125 -0.60 3.78 -7.68
CA VAL A 125 -1.46 3.94 -8.85
C VAL A 125 -1.70 5.41 -9.17
N ARG A 126 -2.16 6.22 -8.22
CA ARG A 126 -2.61 7.59 -8.51
C ARG A 126 -1.50 8.59 -8.72
N CYS A 127 -0.32 8.36 -8.14
CA CYS A 127 0.88 9.14 -8.40
C CYS A 127 1.67 8.61 -9.61
N ARG A 128 1.19 7.53 -10.26
CA ARG A 128 1.82 6.88 -11.42
C ARG A 128 3.31 6.63 -11.18
N CYS A 129 3.64 6.01 -10.06
CA CYS A 129 5.03 5.86 -9.64
C CYS A 129 5.79 4.95 -10.62
N TYR A 130 6.91 5.43 -11.16
CA TYR A 130 7.80 4.64 -11.99
C TYR A 130 9.16 5.36 -12.16
N PRO A 131 10.31 4.70 -11.99
CA PRO A 131 10.49 3.28 -11.67
C PRO A 131 10.15 2.95 -10.20
N VAL A 132 9.76 1.69 -9.97
CA VAL A 132 9.43 1.15 -8.65
C VAL A 132 10.40 0.03 -8.31
N VAL A 133 10.90 0.02 -7.06
CA VAL A 133 11.82 -1.02 -6.56
C VAL A 133 11.20 -1.72 -5.35
N GLU A 134 11.36 -3.02 -5.30
CA GLU A 134 11.00 -3.84 -4.13
C GLU A 134 12.27 -4.20 -3.36
N VAL A 135 12.25 -3.96 -2.05
CA VAL A 135 13.32 -4.33 -1.12
C VAL A 135 12.84 -5.50 -0.28
N PRO A 136 13.57 -6.62 -0.19
CA PRO A 136 13.15 -7.75 0.63
C PRO A 136 13.06 -7.35 2.11
N ILE A 137 11.94 -7.69 2.75
CA ILE A 137 11.79 -7.55 4.20
C ILE A 137 11.29 -8.85 4.83
N VAL A 138 11.73 -9.09 6.07
CA VAL A 138 11.14 -10.12 6.93
C VAL A 138 10.04 -9.48 7.77
N PHE A 139 8.82 -9.97 7.62
CA PHE A 139 7.64 -9.50 8.35
C PHE A 139 7.26 -10.52 9.43
N GLN A 140 7.33 -10.10 10.69
CA GLN A 140 6.98 -10.93 11.85
C GLN A 140 5.59 -10.57 12.36
N ASP A 141 4.83 -11.56 12.86
CA ASP A 141 3.55 -11.27 13.48
C ASP A 141 3.73 -10.50 14.80
N ARG A 142 2.69 -9.78 15.23
CA ARG A 142 2.75 -8.99 16.47
C ARG A 142 2.92 -9.91 17.67
N VAL A 143 3.79 -9.53 18.59
CA VAL A 143 3.91 -10.19 19.90
C VAL A 143 2.64 -10.01 20.73
N MET A 144 1.86 -8.93 20.51
CA MET A 144 0.62 -8.63 21.23
C MET A 144 -0.43 -7.91 20.36
N GLY A 145 -1.70 -8.37 20.42
CA GLY A 145 -2.89 -7.67 19.93
C GLY A 145 -3.69 -8.39 18.85
N GLU A 146 -5.02 -8.37 18.96
CA GLU A 146 -5.93 -8.98 17.99
C GLU A 146 -5.85 -8.29 16.60
N SER A 147 -5.92 -9.10 15.55
CA SER A 147 -5.95 -8.62 14.16
C SER A 147 -7.22 -7.79 13.92
N LYS A 148 -7.04 -6.50 13.58
CA LYS A 148 -8.14 -5.56 13.30
C LYS A 148 -8.86 -5.78 11.96
N LEU A 149 -8.55 -6.87 11.25
CA LEU A 149 -9.17 -7.24 9.96
C LEU A 149 -10.64 -7.60 10.18
N THR A 150 -11.47 -6.57 10.16
CA THR A 150 -12.93 -6.68 10.24
C THR A 150 -13.52 -6.82 8.85
N LEU A 151 -14.72 -7.41 8.74
CA LEU A 151 -15.49 -7.46 7.48
C LEU A 151 -15.59 -6.07 6.81
N LYS A 152 -15.73 -5.02 7.63
CA LYS A 152 -15.72 -3.63 7.19
C LYS A 152 -14.44 -3.24 6.44
N GLN A 153 -13.26 -3.67 6.92
CA GLN A 153 -11.99 -3.39 6.24
C GLN A 153 -11.91 -4.12 4.90
N ASN A 154 -12.41 -5.35 4.80
CA ASN A 154 -12.45 -6.10 3.54
C ASN A 154 -13.38 -5.42 2.53
N LEU A 155 -14.56 -4.94 2.95
CA LEU A 155 -15.47 -4.20 2.08
C LEU A 155 -14.86 -2.87 1.59
N LEU A 156 -14.21 -2.12 2.48
CA LEU A 156 -13.51 -0.89 2.10
C LEU A 156 -12.37 -1.17 1.12
N TYR A 157 -11.67 -2.29 1.27
CA TYR A 157 -10.64 -2.71 0.33
C TYR A 157 -11.23 -3.03 -1.05
N LEU A 158 -12.32 -3.79 -1.11
CA LEU A 158 -13.00 -4.09 -2.37
C LEU A 158 -13.50 -2.82 -3.07
N GLN A 159 -14.12 -1.91 -2.32
CA GLN A 159 -14.53 -0.60 -2.84
C GLN A 159 -13.34 0.20 -3.39
N HIS A 160 -12.22 0.19 -2.66
CA HIS A 160 -10.99 0.87 -3.08
C HIS A 160 -10.47 0.30 -4.39
N ILE A 161 -10.36 -1.03 -4.50
CA ILE A 161 -9.93 -1.73 -5.71
C ILE A 161 -10.86 -1.43 -6.90
N LEU A 162 -12.18 -1.54 -6.72
CA LEU A 162 -13.15 -1.23 -7.79
C LEU A 162 -13.03 0.21 -8.28
N THR A 163 -12.79 1.15 -7.36
CA THR A 163 -12.56 2.56 -7.71
C THR A 163 -11.29 2.72 -8.55
N LEU A 164 -10.19 2.04 -8.17
CA LEU A 164 -8.96 2.06 -8.94
C LEU A 164 -9.11 1.41 -10.32
N TYR A 165 -9.84 0.30 -10.44
CA TYR A 165 -10.15 -0.33 -11.72
C TYR A 165 -10.96 0.60 -12.62
N ARG A 166 -12.02 1.22 -12.10
CA ARG A 166 -12.82 2.18 -12.85
C ARG A 166 -11.96 3.34 -13.38
N ASP A 167 -11.09 3.88 -12.53
CA ASP A 167 -10.33 5.09 -12.85
C ASP A 167 -9.10 4.82 -13.75
N TYR A 168 -8.43 3.66 -13.62
CA TYR A 168 -7.14 3.38 -14.27
C TYR A 168 -7.12 2.14 -15.17
N ARG A 169 -8.13 1.26 -15.10
CA ARG A 169 -8.28 0.06 -15.94
C ARG A 169 -9.74 -0.11 -16.38
N PRO A 170 -10.34 0.89 -17.05
CA PRO A 170 -11.77 0.92 -17.33
C PRO A 170 -12.26 -0.27 -18.17
N MET A 171 -11.42 -0.80 -19.07
CA MET A 171 -11.78 -1.98 -19.87
C MET A 171 -11.95 -3.25 -19.02
N ILE A 172 -11.08 -3.45 -18.02
CA ILE A 172 -11.21 -4.57 -17.08
C ILE A 172 -12.45 -4.37 -16.20
N PHE A 173 -12.68 -3.14 -15.74
CA PHE A 173 -13.85 -2.78 -14.95
C PHE A 173 -15.16 -3.04 -15.72
N LEU A 174 -15.25 -2.58 -16.97
CA LEU A 174 -16.41 -2.77 -17.83
C LEU A 174 -16.65 -4.26 -18.13
N GLY A 175 -15.59 -5.04 -18.36
CA GLY A 175 -15.71 -6.49 -18.52
C GLY A 175 -16.32 -7.16 -17.29
N PHE A 176 -15.89 -6.78 -16.08
CA PHE A 176 -16.48 -7.27 -14.84
C PHE A 176 -17.96 -6.89 -14.71
N VAL A 177 -18.32 -5.63 -14.97
CA VAL A 177 -19.72 -5.17 -14.92
C VAL A 177 -20.59 -5.91 -15.94
N ALA A 178 -20.10 -6.10 -17.18
CA ALA A 178 -20.82 -6.81 -18.23
C ALA A 178 -21.07 -8.28 -17.86
N CYS A 179 -20.09 -8.98 -17.25
CA CYS A 179 -20.29 -10.35 -16.77
C CYS A 179 -21.35 -10.46 -15.68
N VAL A 180 -21.44 -9.48 -14.78
CA VAL A 180 -22.43 -9.50 -13.68
C VAL A 180 -23.84 -9.17 -14.19
N VAL A 181 -23.97 -8.21 -15.10
CA VAL A 181 -25.26 -7.78 -15.64
C VAL A 181 -25.79 -8.77 -16.68
N GLY A 182 -24.91 -9.39 -17.48
CA GLY A 182 -25.30 -10.38 -18.50
C GLY A 182 -25.57 -11.78 -17.96
N ALA A 183 -25.32 -12.03 -16.67
CA ALA A 183 -25.64 -13.30 -15.99
C ALA A 183 -26.95 -13.23 -15.18
N GLY A 184 -27.71 -12.13 -15.30
CA GLY A 184 -29.00 -11.90 -14.64
C GLY A 184 -30.18 -11.85 -15.60
#